data_AF-W4QKF6-F1
#
_entry.id   AF-W4QKF6-F1
#
_cell.length_a   1.000
_cell.length_b   1.000
_cell.length_c   1.000
_cell.angle_alpha   90.00
_cell.angle_beta   90.00
_cell.angle_gamma   90.00
#
_symmetry.space_group_name_H-M   'P 1'
#
loop_
_entity.id
_entity.type
_entity.pdbx_description
1 polymer ?
#
loop_
_entity_poly.entity_id
_entity_poly.type
_entity_poly.pdbx_seq_one_letter_code
_entity_poly.pdbx_strand_id
1 'polypeptide(L)'
;MRQKETRLKRKETRYFSLYRTVWRWHFYAGVIFAPFLCILAFSGAVYLFKPQIENMMYKDLYFVEDQGEVMTSSLQLQQVAEMYPEASIQSIRFHEETRSTEVTIFDQGIAKSVFVNPYDGHVKGELINEEKLTEVFKRLHSELLVGGT
;
A
#
# COMPACT_ATOMS: atom_id res chain seq x y z
N MET A 1 -20.15 59.99 -24.69
CA MET A 1 -19.88 59.58 -23.29
C MET A 1 -20.78 58.39 -22.86
N ARG A 2 -22.11 58.49 -22.92
CA ARG A 2 -23.10 57.51 -22.43
C ARG A 2 -23.04 56.06 -22.97
N GLN A 3 -22.57 55.83 -24.21
CA GLN A 3 -22.42 54.47 -24.77
C GLN A 3 -21.19 53.70 -24.27
N LYS A 4 -20.13 54.40 -23.84
CA LYS A 4 -18.92 53.74 -23.29
C LYS A 4 -19.20 53.20 -21.89
N GLU A 5 -19.91 53.96 -21.06
CA GLU A 5 -20.31 53.57 -19.70
C GLU A 5 -21.23 52.34 -19.69
N THR A 6 -22.17 52.25 -20.64
CA THR A 6 -23.05 51.09 -20.77
C THR A 6 -22.32 49.82 -21.23
N ARG A 7 -21.32 49.94 -22.11
CA ARG A 7 -20.44 48.81 -22.49
C ARG A 7 -19.54 48.34 -21.33
N LEU A 8 -19.00 49.27 -20.55
CA LEU A 8 -18.14 48.94 -19.39
C LEU A 8 -18.95 48.26 -18.28
N LYS A 9 -20.11 48.80 -17.90
CA LYS A 9 -21.03 48.14 -16.93
C LYS A 9 -21.43 46.74 -17.38
N ARG A 10 -21.78 46.56 -18.66
CA ARG A 10 -22.15 45.25 -19.22
C ARG A 10 -21.01 44.24 -19.16
N LYS A 11 -19.77 44.66 -19.41
CA LYS A 11 -18.58 43.82 -19.28
C LYS A 11 -18.37 43.41 -17.82
N GLU A 12 -18.36 44.34 -16.88
CA GLU A 12 -18.17 44.01 -15.45
C GLU A 12 -19.23 43.04 -14.91
N THR A 13 -20.51 43.26 -15.22
CA THR A 13 -21.58 42.32 -14.82
C THR A 13 -21.40 40.93 -15.43
N ARG A 14 -20.85 40.84 -16.65
CA ARG A 14 -20.57 39.56 -17.31
C ARG A 14 -19.39 38.84 -16.67
N TYR A 15 -18.32 39.55 -16.31
CA TYR A 15 -17.17 38.97 -15.58
C TYR A 15 -17.60 38.45 -14.20
N PHE A 16 -18.41 39.21 -13.46
CA PHE A 16 -18.94 38.80 -12.17
C PHE A 16 -19.87 37.58 -12.29
N SER A 17 -20.69 37.51 -13.34
CA SER A 17 -21.56 36.37 -13.64
C SER A 17 -20.78 35.12 -14.04
N LEU A 18 -19.70 35.25 -14.82
CA LEU A 18 -18.85 34.13 -15.21
C LEU A 18 -18.07 33.59 -14.00
N TYR A 19 -17.48 34.46 -13.18
CA TYR A 19 -16.82 34.09 -11.93
C TYR A 19 -17.75 33.28 -11.01
N ARG A 20 -18.98 33.75 -10.81
CA ARG A 20 -19.98 33.05 -9.98
C ARG A 20 -20.40 31.70 -10.56
N THR A 21 -20.42 31.58 -11.89
CA THR A 21 -20.74 30.33 -12.58
C THR A 21 -19.62 29.31 -12.41
N VAL A 22 -18.38 29.73 -12.63
CA VAL A 22 -17.18 28.89 -12.43
C VAL A 22 -17.11 28.41 -10.98
N TRP A 23 -17.35 29.28 -10.00
CA TRP A 23 -17.31 28.90 -8.58
C TRP A 23 -18.40 27.89 -8.21
N ARG A 24 -19.62 28.04 -8.74
CA ARG A 24 -20.71 27.06 -8.54
C ARG A 24 -20.32 25.69 -9.10
N TRP A 25 -19.83 25.66 -10.34
CA TRP A 25 -19.38 24.41 -10.96
C TRP A 25 -18.18 23.80 -10.24
N HIS A 26 -17.23 24.61 -9.77
CA HIS A 26 -16.11 24.14 -8.98
C HIS A 26 -16.56 23.52 -7.66
N PHE A 27 -17.52 24.12 -6.96
CA PHE A 27 -18.07 23.55 -5.72
C PHE A 27 -18.79 22.21 -5.98
N TYR A 28 -19.63 22.13 -7.01
CA TYR A 28 -20.31 20.89 -7.37
C TYR A 28 -19.31 19.79 -7.78
N ALA A 29 -18.31 20.14 -8.60
CA ALA A 29 -17.24 19.22 -8.94
C ALA A 29 -16.47 18.79 -7.68
N GLY A 30 -16.13 19.74 -6.80
CA GLY A 30 -15.45 19.49 -5.54
C GLY A 30 -16.20 18.50 -4.66
N VAL A 31 -17.51 18.66 -4.46
CA VAL A 31 -18.31 17.74 -3.65
C VAL A 31 -18.36 16.32 -4.24
N ILE A 32 -18.39 16.20 -5.58
CA ILE A 32 -18.40 14.91 -6.27
C ILE A 32 -17.03 14.22 -6.20
N PHE A 33 -15.94 14.96 -6.41
CA PHE A 33 -14.59 14.41 -6.48
C PHE A 33 -13.88 14.31 -5.12
N ALA A 34 -14.30 15.10 -4.12
CA ALA A 34 -13.75 15.07 -2.77
C ALA A 34 -13.70 13.67 -2.15
N PRO A 35 -14.76 12.83 -2.14
CA PRO A 35 -14.67 11.50 -1.56
C PRO A 35 -13.59 10.63 -2.23
N PHE A 36 -13.44 10.69 -3.55
CA PHE A 36 -12.40 9.95 -4.28
C PHE A 36 -11.00 10.46 -3.92
N LEU A 37 -10.80 11.79 -3.88
CA LEU A 37 -9.52 12.38 -3.48
C LEU A 37 -9.18 12.06 -2.01
N CYS A 38 -10.17 12.05 -1.12
CA CYS A 38 -9.98 11.66 0.28
C CYS A 38 -9.53 10.20 0.39
N ILE A 39 -10.21 9.28 -0.32
CA ILE A 39 -9.84 7.86 -0.32
C ILE A 39 -8.44 7.67 -0.90
N LEU A 40 -8.13 8.35 -2.00
CA LEU A 40 -6.83 8.25 -2.68
C LEU A 40 -5.68 8.82 -1.82
N ALA A 41 -5.91 9.96 -1.17
CA ALA A 41 -4.95 10.53 -0.23
C ALA A 41 -4.75 9.63 0.99
N PHE A 42 -5.84 9.06 1.52
CA PHE A 42 -5.78 8.16 2.67
C PHE A 42 -5.05 6.86 2.35
N SER A 43 -5.38 6.19 1.25
CA SER A 43 -4.71 4.97 0.82
C SER A 43 -3.23 5.21 0.48
N GLY A 44 -2.91 6.36 -0.13
CA GLY A 44 -1.53 6.78 -0.35
C GLY A 44 -0.75 7.02 0.94
N ALA A 45 -1.40 7.63 1.94
CA ALA A 45 -0.81 7.81 3.26
C ALA A 45 -0.55 6.46 3.95
N VAL A 46 -1.50 5.52 3.92
CA VAL A 46 -1.31 4.16 4.46
C VAL A 46 -0.12 3.47 3.79
N TYR A 47 0.02 3.61 2.46
CA TYR A 47 1.15 3.02 1.73
C TYR A 47 2.50 3.63 2.13
N LEU A 48 2.57 4.94 2.35
CA LEU A 48 3.79 5.62 2.81
C LEU A 48 4.27 5.08 4.17
N PHE A 49 3.33 4.77 5.06
CA PHE A 49 3.60 4.23 6.39
C PHE A 49 3.57 2.68 6.44
N LYS A 50 3.65 2.01 5.29
CA LYS A 50 3.62 0.53 5.21
C LYS A 50 4.61 -0.13 6.17
N PRO A 51 5.91 0.22 6.21
CA PRO A 51 6.85 -0.43 7.12
C PRO A 51 6.44 -0.29 8.60
N GLN A 52 5.96 0.89 9.00
CA GLN A 52 5.56 1.17 10.38
C GLN A 52 4.29 0.38 10.75
N ILE A 53 3.31 0.33 9.85
CA ILE A 53 2.04 -0.39 10.06
C ILE A 53 2.29 -1.90 10.11
N GLU A 54 3.03 -2.45 9.15
CA GLU A 54 3.32 -3.89 9.12
C GLU A 54 4.19 -4.33 10.30
N ASN A 55 5.20 -3.54 10.69
CA ASN A 55 6.01 -3.86 11.87
C ASN A 55 5.18 -3.90 13.17
N MET A 56 4.14 -3.06 13.28
CA MET A 56 3.25 -3.06 14.43
C MET A 56 2.26 -4.23 14.40
N MET A 57 1.66 -4.48 13.23
CA MET A 57 0.61 -5.49 13.06
C MET A 57 1.15 -6.92 13.03
N TYR A 58 2.36 -7.12 12.48
CA TYR A 58 3.00 -8.43 12.31
C TYR A 58 4.29 -8.55 13.14
N LYS A 59 4.35 -7.83 14.28
CA LYS A 59 5.53 -7.78 15.15
C LYS A 59 6.05 -9.17 15.50
N ASP A 60 5.14 -10.07 15.85
CA ASP A 60 5.48 -11.42 16.28
C ASP A 60 6.07 -12.28 15.15
N LEU A 61 5.74 -11.97 13.90
CA LEU A 61 6.34 -12.64 12.73
C LEU A 61 7.68 -12.01 12.37
N TYR A 62 7.77 -10.67 12.37
CA TYR A 62 8.91 -9.92 11.83
C TYR A 62 10.12 -9.87 12.74
N PHE A 63 9.93 -9.90 14.06
CA PHE A 63 11.01 -9.73 15.03
C PHE A 63 11.33 -11.04 15.74
N VAL A 64 12.61 -11.26 16.02
CA VAL A 64 13.13 -12.41 16.77
C VAL A 64 14.05 -11.92 17.87
N GLU A 65 14.18 -12.73 18.93
CA GLU A 65 15.21 -12.49 19.93
C GLU A 65 16.57 -12.94 19.37
N ASP A 66 17.61 -12.16 19.64
CA ASP A 66 18.97 -12.50 19.23
C ASP A 66 19.47 -13.70 20.06
N GLN A 67 19.84 -14.77 19.37
CA GLN A 67 20.36 -16.01 19.97
C GLN A 67 21.81 -16.30 19.52
N GLY A 68 22.49 -15.34 18.89
CA GLY A 68 23.90 -15.45 18.52
C GLY A 68 24.16 -15.81 17.06
N GLU A 69 24.53 -17.06 16.77
CA GLU A 69 24.94 -17.44 15.41
C GLU A 69 23.73 -17.72 14.52
N VAL A 70 23.68 -17.08 13.35
CA VAL A 70 22.62 -17.28 12.36
C VAL A 70 22.86 -18.55 11.56
N MET A 71 21.84 -19.39 11.45
CA MET A 71 21.83 -20.60 10.64
C MET A 71 21.99 -20.28 9.15
N THR A 72 22.64 -21.17 8.39
CA THR A 72 22.82 -20.99 6.96
C THR A 72 21.49 -20.90 6.21
N SER A 73 21.46 -20.10 5.14
CA SER A 73 20.27 -19.94 4.30
C SER A 73 19.80 -21.27 3.70
N SER A 74 20.71 -22.20 3.38
CA SER A 74 20.36 -23.52 2.86
C SER A 74 19.56 -24.35 3.86
N LEU A 75 19.93 -24.32 5.14
CA LEU A 75 19.18 -25.01 6.20
C LEU A 75 17.83 -24.34 6.45
N GLN A 76 17.76 -23.00 6.40
CA GLN A 76 16.49 -22.28 6.52
C GLN A 76 15.53 -22.63 5.38
N LEU A 77 16.03 -22.68 4.14
CA LEU A 77 15.23 -23.08 2.98
C LEU A 77 14.80 -24.56 3.07
N GLN A 78 15.64 -25.43 3.61
CA GLN A 78 15.27 -26.82 3.85
C GLN A 78 14.10 -26.92 4.83
N GLN A 79 14.11 -26.18 5.95
CA GLN A 79 12.99 -26.15 6.90
C GLN A 79 11.67 -25.72 6.24
N VAL A 80 11.73 -24.70 5.37
CA VAL A 80 10.55 -24.25 4.62
C VAL A 80 10.10 -25.31 3.61
N ALA A 81 11.03 -25.94 2.89
CA ALA A 81 10.71 -26.99 1.91
C ALA A 81 10.12 -28.25 2.57
N GLU A 82 10.56 -28.60 3.78
CA GLU A 82 10.00 -29.71 4.55
C GLU A 82 8.57 -29.42 5.03
N MET A 83 8.28 -28.18 5.41
CA MET A 83 6.94 -27.76 5.85
C MET A 83 5.97 -27.55 4.67
N TYR A 84 6.48 -27.10 3.51
CA TYR A 84 5.70 -26.81 2.30
C TYR A 84 6.23 -27.62 1.10
N PRO A 85 6.06 -28.95 1.08
CA PRO A 85 6.68 -29.82 0.07
C PRO A 85 6.17 -29.59 -1.35
N GLU A 86 4.94 -29.11 -1.50
CA GLU A 86 4.31 -28.83 -2.80
C GLU A 86 4.52 -27.39 -3.27
N ALA A 87 5.13 -26.53 -2.44
CA ALA A 87 5.31 -25.12 -2.74
C ALA A 87 6.63 -24.86 -3.48
N SER A 88 6.64 -23.90 -4.39
CA SER A 88 7.87 -23.44 -5.04
C SER A 88 8.42 -22.20 -4.34
N ILE A 89 9.69 -22.26 -3.94
CA ILE A 89 10.39 -21.12 -3.34
C ILE A 89 10.73 -20.11 -4.45
N GLN A 90 10.25 -18.88 -4.31
CA GLN A 90 10.47 -17.82 -5.29
C GLN A 90 11.63 -16.90 -4.91
N SER A 91 11.72 -16.51 -3.64
CA SER A 91 12.78 -15.61 -3.17
C SER A 91 13.00 -15.73 -1.68
N ILE A 92 14.18 -15.28 -1.24
CA ILE A 92 14.57 -15.17 0.16
C ILE A 92 15.02 -13.74 0.42
N ARG A 93 14.56 -13.16 1.53
CA ARG A 93 14.91 -11.83 1.97
C ARG A 93 15.47 -11.90 3.40
N PHE A 94 16.73 -11.49 3.52
CA PHE A 94 17.41 -11.34 4.79
C PHE A 94 17.19 -9.93 5.33
N HIS A 95 17.21 -9.85 6.66
CA HIS A 95 17.09 -8.61 7.41
C HIS A 95 18.20 -8.56 8.47
N GLU A 96 18.24 -7.51 9.28
CA GLU A 96 19.18 -7.39 10.39
C GLU A 96 18.95 -8.47 11.47
N GLU A 97 19.91 -8.64 12.38
CA GLU A 97 19.99 -9.74 13.35
C GLU A 97 18.71 -9.94 14.18
N THR A 98 17.96 -8.88 14.46
CA THR A 98 16.70 -8.95 15.25
C THR A 98 15.45 -9.23 14.41
N ARG A 99 15.58 -9.64 13.15
CA ARG A 99 14.45 -9.89 12.25
C ARG A 99 14.46 -11.28 11.65
N SER A 100 13.26 -11.82 11.46
CA SER A 100 13.05 -13.09 10.76
C SER A 100 13.50 -13.02 9.31
N THR A 101 14.02 -14.13 8.79
CA THR A 101 14.18 -14.32 7.35
C THR A 101 12.80 -14.51 6.72
N GLU A 102 12.55 -13.79 5.63
CA GLU A 102 11.30 -13.92 4.88
C GLU A 102 11.57 -14.76 3.62
N VAL A 103 10.85 -15.88 3.47
CA VAL A 103 10.90 -16.76 2.31
C VAL A 103 9.58 -16.65 1.57
N THR A 104 9.62 -16.13 0.35
CA THR A 104 8.42 -16.08 -0.49
C THR A 104 8.25 -17.41 -1.20
N ILE A 105 7.10 -18.04 -1.00
CA ILE A 105 6.71 -19.29 -1.65
C ILE A 105 5.48 -19.09 -2.53
N PHE A 106 5.34 -19.93 -3.55
CA PHE A 106 4.10 -20.12 -4.29
C PHE A 106 3.51 -21.47 -3.93
N ASP A 107 2.36 -21.47 -3.28
CA ASP A 107 1.68 -22.68 -2.83
C ASP A 107 0.23 -22.65 -3.32
N GLN A 108 -0.19 -23.69 -4.04
CA GLN A 108 -1.57 -23.84 -4.55
C GLN A 108 -2.12 -22.61 -5.32
N GLY A 109 -1.25 -21.90 -6.05
CA GLY A 109 -1.66 -20.71 -6.80
C GLY A 109 -1.59 -19.39 -6.01
N ILE A 110 -1.18 -19.44 -4.73
CA ILE A 110 -1.16 -18.30 -3.82
C ILE A 110 0.29 -17.98 -3.45
N ALA A 111 0.68 -16.70 -3.58
CA ALA A 111 1.96 -16.21 -3.09
C ALA A 111 1.90 -15.92 -1.59
N LYS A 112 2.76 -16.58 -0.82
CA LYS A 112 2.86 -16.42 0.63
C LYS A 112 4.27 -16.01 1.04
N SER A 113 4.37 -15.20 2.09
CA SER A 113 5.62 -14.93 2.80
C SER A 113 5.67 -15.79 4.06
N VAL A 114 6.63 -16.71 4.12
CA VAL A 114 6.91 -17.54 5.30
C VAL A 114 8.03 -16.90 6.10
N PHE A 115 7.83 -16.76 7.41
CA PHE A 115 8.80 -16.14 8.31
C PHE A 115 9.53 -17.22 9.10
N VAL A 116 10.86 -17.25 8.95
CA VAL A 116 11.74 -18.23 9.60
C VAL A 116 12.61 -17.50 10.61
N ASN A 117 12.72 -18.06 11.81
CA ASN A 117 13.69 -17.59 12.78
C ASN A 117 15.10 -17.98 12.31
N PRO A 118 15.99 -17.00 12.05
CA PRO A 118 17.33 -17.28 11.51
C PRO A 118 18.23 -18.04 12.48
N TYR A 119 17.92 -18.05 13.78
CA TYR A 119 18.78 -18.67 14.80
C TYR A 119 18.49 -20.16 15.03
N ASP A 120 17.22 -20.55 15.11
CA ASP A 120 16.79 -21.92 15.40
C ASP A 120 16.15 -22.63 14.20
N GLY A 121 15.89 -21.92 13.10
CA GLY A 121 15.24 -22.45 11.91
C GLY A 121 13.72 -22.62 12.03
N HIS A 122 13.11 -22.21 13.14
CA HIS A 122 11.69 -22.40 13.39
C HIS A 122 10.84 -21.50 12.48
N VAL A 123 9.85 -22.10 11.81
CA VAL A 123 8.86 -21.35 11.00
C VAL A 123 7.85 -20.68 11.94
N LYS A 124 7.89 -19.35 12.00
CA LYS A 124 7.03 -18.55 12.90
C LYS A 124 5.60 -18.40 12.39
N GLY A 125 5.42 -18.47 11.07
CA GLY A 125 4.11 -18.39 10.43
C GLY A 125 4.21 -17.95 8.98
N GLU A 126 3.05 -17.77 8.35
CA GLU A 126 2.90 -17.33 6.98
C GLU A 126 1.96 -16.13 6.86
N LEU A 127 2.19 -15.30 5.85
CA LEU A 127 1.26 -14.24 5.43
C LEU A 127 0.95 -14.40 3.94
N ILE A 128 -0.33 -14.39 3.59
CA ILE A 128 -0.77 -14.30 2.21
C ILE A 128 -0.47 -12.89 1.70
N ASN A 129 0.33 -12.78 0.64
CA ASN A 129 0.86 -11.48 0.20
C ASN A 129 -0.24 -10.51 -0.25
N GLU A 130 -1.30 -11.03 -0.86
CA GLU A 130 -2.42 -10.24 -1.37
C GLU A 130 -3.36 -9.76 -0.26
N GLU A 131 -3.41 -10.45 0.87
CA GLU A 131 -4.29 -10.13 2.00
C GLU A 131 -3.66 -9.15 3.00
N LYS A 132 -2.36 -8.85 2.85
CA LYS A 132 -1.69 -7.84 3.67
C LYS A 132 -2.46 -6.52 3.54
N LEU A 133 -2.86 -5.94 4.67
CA LEU A 133 -3.65 -4.71 4.71
C LEU A 133 -3.10 -3.62 3.78
N THR A 134 -1.78 -3.41 3.79
CA THR A 134 -1.15 -2.40 2.93
C THR A 134 -1.20 -2.72 1.45
N GLU A 135 -1.25 -4.00 1.07
CA GLU A 135 -1.45 -4.42 -0.33
C GLU A 135 -2.91 -4.23 -0.75
N VAL A 136 -3.88 -4.48 0.13
CA VAL A 136 -5.29 -4.14 -0.10
C VAL A 136 -5.46 -2.63 -0.31
N PHE A 137 -4.85 -1.79 0.54
CA PHE A 137 -4.90 -0.34 0.38
C PHE A 137 -4.17 0.13 -0.88
N LYS A 138 -3.05 -0.49 -1.24
CA LYS A 138 -2.35 -0.21 -2.51
C LYS A 138 -3.22 -0.57 -3.70
N ARG A 139 -3.90 -1.72 -3.68
CA ARG A 139 -4.81 -2.15 -4.73
C ARG A 139 -5.97 -1.17 -4.88
N LEU A 140 -6.60 -0.79 -3.77
CA LEU A 140 -7.65 0.23 -3.74
C LEU A 140 -7.16 1.59 -4.26
N HIS A 141 -5.92 1.98 -3.94
CA HIS A 141 -5.29 3.18 -4.49
C HIS A 141 -5.07 3.09 -6.01
N SER A 142 -4.59 1.94 -6.50
CA SER A 142 -4.30 1.75 -7.93
C SER A 142 -5.55 1.59 -8.78
N GLU A 143 -6.58 0.90 -8.30
CA GLU A 143 -7.84 0.67 -9.03
C GLU A 143 -8.67 1.96 -9.16
N LEU A 144 -8.50 2.91 -8.25
CA LEU A 144 -9.10 4.24 -8.37
C LEU A 144 -8.36 5.14 -9.39
N LEU A 145 -7.08 4.88 -9.65
CA LEU A 145 -6.26 5.62 -10.63
C LEU A 145 -6.37 5.02 -12.04
N VAL A 146 -6.38 3.69 -12.13
CA VAL A 146 -6.50 2.93 -13.36
C VAL A 146 -7.90 2.35 -13.36
N GLY A 147 -8.86 3.09 -13.95
CA GLY A 147 -10.26 2.65 -14.04
C GLY A 147 -10.32 1.20 -14.50
N GLY A 148 -10.89 0.34 -13.64
CA GLY A 148 -10.71 -1.11 -13.66
C GLY A 148 -10.77 -1.76 -15.04
N THR A 149 -9.77 -2.61 -15.29
CA THR A 149 -9.80 -3.66 -16.30
C THR A 149 -9.51 -4.98 -15.63
#